data_AF-A0A942P7V8-F1
#
_entry.id   AF-A0A942P7V8-F1
#
_cell.length_a   1.000
_cell.length_b   1.000
_cell.length_c   1.000
_cell.angle_alpha   90.00
_cell.angle_beta   90.00
_cell.angle_gamma   90.00
#
_symmetry.space_group_name_H-M   'P 1'
#
loop_
_entity.id
_entity.type
_entity.pdbx_description
1 polymer ?
#
loop_
_entity_poly.entity_id
_entity_poly.type
_entity_poly.pdbx_seq_one_letter_code
_entity_poly.pdbx_strand_id
1 'polypeptide(L)'
;MPDIKKGTVVRGLKNANLKPFSSEEVDQHGRLTDASVNCIEGVDDVNQIMAGMQPGLHAFGIRTAKVEKIIQKGGRVMKAPVPGNPNHCLIFGLSLTDANNLFS
;
A
#
# COMPACT_ATOMS: atom_id res chain seq x y z
N MET A 1 -13.89 -6.67 5.45
CA MET A 1 -13.74 -6.42 4.00
C MET A 1 -12.86 -7.52 3.41
N PRO A 2 -13.00 -7.86 2.12
CA PRO A 2 -12.26 -8.99 1.54
C PRO A 2 -10.77 -8.68 1.42
N ASP A 3 -9.97 -9.72 1.64
CA ASP A 3 -8.54 -9.69 1.37
C ASP A 3 -8.29 -9.67 -0.13
N ILE A 4 -7.22 -8.97 -0.50
CA ILE A 4 -6.65 -8.99 -1.83
C ILE A 4 -5.58 -10.06 -1.89
N LYS A 5 -5.59 -10.88 -2.93
CA LYS A 5 -4.69 -12.03 -3.07
C LYS A 5 -3.71 -11.91 -4.22
N LYS A 6 -3.99 -11.04 -5.19
CA LYS A 6 -3.13 -10.80 -6.37
C LYS A 6 -3.30 -9.40 -6.92
N GLY A 7 -2.32 -8.98 -7.73
CA GLY A 7 -2.30 -7.69 -8.43
C GLY A 7 -1.26 -6.72 -7.88
N THR A 8 -1.33 -5.48 -8.34
CA THR A 8 -0.44 -4.39 -7.92
C THR A 8 -1.06 -3.57 -6.79
N VAL A 9 -0.24 -3.23 -5.80
CA VAL A 9 -0.53 -2.23 -4.76
C VAL A 9 0.27 -0.97 -5.08
N VAL A 10 -0.35 0.19 -4.91
CA VAL A 10 0.26 1.51 -5.13
C VAL A 10 0.28 2.29 -3.82
N ARG A 11 1.46 2.78 -3.43
CA ARG A 11 1.63 3.74 -2.34
C ARG A 11 2.06 5.08 -2.94
N GLY A 12 1.29 6.12 -2.65
CA GLY A 12 1.65 7.49 -3.03
C GLY A 12 2.72 8.08 -2.10
N LEU A 13 3.57 8.94 -2.65
CA LEU A 13 4.58 9.69 -1.91
C LEU A 13 4.11 11.15 -1.68
N LYS A 14 3.84 11.49 -0.42
CA LYS A 14 3.50 12.87 0.01
C LYS A 14 4.71 13.79 0.11
N ASN A 15 5.92 13.23 0.19
CA ASN A 15 7.19 13.93 0.29
C ASN A 15 8.28 13.14 -0.44
N ALA A 16 9.46 13.72 -0.60
CA ALA A 16 10.59 13.11 -1.33
C ALA A 16 11.30 11.97 -0.55
N ASN A 17 10.71 11.43 0.53
CA ASN A 17 11.34 10.37 1.31
C ASN A 17 11.35 9.05 0.53
N LEU A 18 12.52 8.41 0.48
CA LEU A 18 12.73 7.12 -0.17
C LEU A 18 12.15 5.94 0.64
N LYS A 19 11.67 6.18 1.87
CA LYS A 19 11.09 5.18 2.76
C LYS A 19 9.61 5.47 3.02
N PRO A 20 8.69 5.01 2.14
CA PRO A 20 7.26 5.37 2.18
C PRO A 20 6.51 4.95 3.45
N PHE A 21 7.07 4.06 4.26
CA PHE A 21 6.47 3.54 5.50
C PHE A 21 7.21 3.98 6.77
N SER A 22 8.20 4.86 6.68
CA SER A 22 9.07 5.21 7.82
C SER A 22 8.37 5.90 9.00
N SER A 23 7.15 6.42 8.81
CA SER A 23 6.35 7.11 9.84
C SER A 23 5.07 6.37 10.22
N GLU A 24 4.88 5.14 9.75
CA GLU A 24 3.66 4.38 10.03
C GLU A 24 3.72 3.75 11.42
N GLU A 25 2.56 3.56 12.03
CA GLU A 25 2.42 2.89 13.32
C GLU A 25 2.76 1.40 13.20
N VAL A 26 3.40 0.87 14.23
CA VAL A 26 3.77 -0.54 14.32
C VAL A 26 3.34 -1.14 15.65
N ASP A 27 3.06 -2.44 15.62
CA ASP A 27 2.78 -3.22 16.82
C ASP A 27 4.07 -3.44 17.66
N GLN A 28 3.90 -4.12 18.80
CA GLN A 28 5.01 -4.48 19.71
C GLN A 28 6.10 -5.36 19.07
N HIS A 29 5.86 -5.93 17.89
CA HIS A 29 6.80 -6.75 17.14
C HIS A 29 7.41 -5.99 15.94
N GLY A 30 7.15 -4.68 15.82
CA GLY A 30 7.69 -3.83 14.77
C GLY A 30 7.03 -4.05 13.41
N ARG A 31 5.78 -4.53 13.37
CA ARG A 31 5.01 -4.77 12.16
C ARG A 31 3.91 -3.73 11.99
N LEU A 32 3.64 -3.34 10.74
CA LEU A 32 2.59 -2.36 10.42
C LEU A 32 1.25 -2.77 11.03
N THR A 33 0.68 -1.89 11.85
CA THR A 33 -0.70 -2.01 12.35
C THR A 33 -1.67 -1.79 11.21
N ASP A 34 -1.43 -0.79 10.37
CA ASP A 34 -1.98 -0.61 9.04
C ASP A 34 -1.17 0.45 8.27
N ALA A 35 -1.35 0.52 6.95
CA ALA A 35 -0.89 1.66 6.15
C ALA A 35 -1.74 1.82 4.88
N SER A 36 -2.14 3.07 4.59
CA SER A 36 -2.94 3.43 3.42
C SER A 36 -2.23 3.18 2.09
N VAL A 37 -2.90 2.48 1.18
CA VAL A 37 -2.44 2.25 -0.19
C VAL A 37 -3.66 2.25 -1.13
N ASN A 38 -3.44 2.15 -2.43
CA ASN A 38 -4.47 1.82 -3.40
C ASN A 38 -4.22 0.45 -4.01
N CYS A 39 -5.29 -0.30 -4.27
CA CYS A 39 -5.20 -1.60 -4.91
C CYS A 39 -6.53 -2.02 -5.55
N ILE A 40 -6.46 -2.91 -6.54
CA ILE A 40 -7.62 -3.58 -7.12
C ILE A 40 -7.25 -5.05 -7.33
N GLU A 41 -8.13 -5.96 -6.90
CA GLU A 41 -7.90 -7.42 -6.99
C GLU A 41 -7.62 -7.83 -8.44
N GLY A 42 -6.46 -8.44 -8.68
CA GLY A 42 -6.07 -8.99 -9.97
C GLY A 42 -5.75 -7.95 -11.05
N VAL A 43 -5.65 -6.67 -10.70
CA VAL A 43 -5.32 -5.59 -11.64
C VAL A 43 -3.89 -5.12 -11.42
N ASP A 44 -3.20 -4.88 -12.53
CA ASP A 44 -1.82 -4.40 -12.54
C ASP A 44 -1.65 -2.98 -13.13
N ASP A 45 -2.71 -2.44 -13.75
CA ASP A 45 -2.71 -1.09 -14.31
C ASP A 45 -2.72 -0.03 -13.20
N VAL A 46 -1.58 0.65 -13.04
CA VAL A 46 -1.35 1.67 -12.03
C VAL A 46 -2.32 2.86 -12.18
N ASN A 47 -2.64 3.28 -13.39
CA ASN A 47 -3.55 4.43 -13.61
C ASN A 47 -4.95 4.09 -13.12
N GLN A 48 -5.41 2.87 -13.41
CA GLN A 48 -6.69 2.38 -12.92
C GLN A 48 -6.70 2.29 -11.38
N ILE A 49 -5.64 1.76 -10.77
CA ILE A 49 -5.51 1.62 -9.31
C ILE A 49 -5.51 2.99 -8.63
N MET A 50 -4.85 3.99 -9.22
CA MET A 50 -4.79 5.35 -8.69
C MET A 50 -6.08 6.14 -8.84
N ALA A 51 -7.09 5.64 -9.58
CA ALA A 51 -8.36 6.34 -9.72
C ALA A 51 -8.99 6.65 -8.35
N GLY A 52 -9.27 7.93 -8.10
CA GLY A 52 -9.78 8.43 -6.80
C GLY A 52 -8.71 8.76 -5.75
N MET A 53 -7.43 8.45 -5.99
CA MET A 53 -6.35 8.90 -5.12
C MET A 53 -6.18 10.42 -5.26
N GLN A 54 -6.25 11.15 -4.15
CA GLN A 54 -6.04 12.60 -4.17
C GLN A 54 -4.63 12.96 -4.67
N PRO A 55 -4.48 13.99 -5.55
CA PRO A 55 -3.19 14.38 -6.11
C PRO A 55 -2.09 14.63 -5.08
N GLY A 56 -2.42 15.25 -3.94
CA GLY A 56 -1.46 15.52 -2.87
C GLY A 56 -0.86 14.27 -2.23
N LEU A 57 -1.50 13.10 -2.36
CA LEU A 57 -0.99 11.84 -1.83
C LEU A 57 0.14 11.24 -2.67
N HIS A 58 0.32 11.69 -3.90
CA HIS A 58 1.34 11.20 -4.84
C HIS A 58 2.11 12.34 -5.53
N ALA A 59 2.17 13.52 -4.91
CA ALA A 59 2.82 14.70 -5.47
C ALA A 59 4.32 14.50 -5.75
N PHE A 60 4.97 13.59 -5.02
CA PHE A 60 6.38 13.22 -5.21
C PHE A 60 6.56 11.88 -5.94
N GLY A 61 5.49 11.38 -6.54
CA GLY A 61 5.44 10.12 -7.27
C GLY A 61 4.77 8.99 -6.49
N ILE A 62 5.03 7.78 -6.95
CA ILE A 62 4.42 6.55 -6.45
C ILE A 62 5.46 5.45 -6.29
N ARG A 63 5.10 4.45 -5.50
CA ARG A 63 5.80 3.17 -5.38
C ARG A 63 4.81 2.03 -5.47
N THR A 64 5.26 0.91 -6.01
CA THR A 64 4.39 -0.24 -6.23
C THR A 64 4.99 -1.51 -5.69
N ALA A 65 4.13 -2.45 -5.32
CA ALA A 65 4.52 -3.80 -4.94
C ALA A 65 3.46 -4.79 -5.43
N LYS A 66 3.85 -6.06 -5.59
CA LYS A 66 2.91 -7.15 -5.88
C LYS A 66 2.30 -7.68 -4.59
N VAL A 67 0.98 -7.90 -4.59
CA VAL A 67 0.24 -8.45 -3.43
C VAL A 67 0.83 -9.79 -3.00
N GLU A 68 1.21 -10.62 -3.96
CA GLU A 68 1.79 -11.94 -3.75
C GLU A 68 3.11 -11.84 -2.96
N LYS A 69 3.94 -10.85 -3.26
CA LYS A 69 5.19 -10.60 -2.54
C LYS A 69 4.94 -10.07 -1.12
N ILE A 70 3.91 -9.23 -0.95
CA ILE A 70 3.47 -8.77 0.38
C ILE A 70 3.05 -9.98 1.23
N ILE A 71 2.24 -10.87 0.67
CA ILE A 71 1.77 -12.09 1.36
C ILE A 71 2.93 -13.04 1.70
N GLN A 72 3.88 -13.24 0.76
CA GLN A 72 5.08 -14.06 1.01
C GLN A 72 5.93 -13.54 2.17
N LYS A 73 5.89 -12.23 2.45
CA LYS A 73 6.57 -11.59 3.58
C LYS A 73 5.75 -11.57 4.88
N GLY A 74 4.62 -12.29 4.91
CA GLY A 74 3.72 -12.34 6.07
C GLY A 74 2.79 -11.13 6.19
N GLY A 75 2.76 -10.27 5.16
CA GLY A 75 1.83 -9.15 5.09
C GLY A 75 0.44 -9.54 4.61
N ARG A 76 -0.50 -8.61 4.75
CA ARG A 76 -1.88 -8.76 4.27
C ARG A 76 -2.32 -7.47 3.60
N VAL A 77 -3.11 -7.57 2.55
CA VAL A 77 -3.74 -6.42 1.87
C VAL A 77 -5.25 -6.59 1.97
N MET A 78 -5.95 -5.56 2.45
CA MET A 78 -7.40 -5.57 2.62
C MET A 78 -8.02 -4.39 1.90
N LYS A 79 -9.13 -4.61 1.18
CA LYS A 79 -9.94 -3.49 0.68
C LYS A 79 -10.40 -2.65 1.87
N ALA A 80 -10.30 -1.33 1.76
CA ALA A 80 -10.77 -0.40 2.76
C ALA A 80 -11.33 0.88 2.09
N PRO A 81 -12.38 0.78 1.26
CA PRO A 81 -12.86 1.92 0.48
C PRO A 81 -13.16 3.13 1.37
N VAL A 82 -12.77 4.32 0.93
CA VAL A 82 -13.10 5.59 1.60
C VAL A 82 -13.90 6.48 0.65
N PRO A 83 -14.66 7.46 1.16
CA PRO A 83 -15.38 8.41 0.31
C PRO A 83 -14.46 9.06 -0.74
N GLY A 84 -14.82 8.95 -2.02
CA GLY A 84 -14.04 9.47 -3.14
C GLY A 84 -12.88 8.60 -3.63
N ASN A 85 -12.53 7.51 -2.92
CA ASN A 85 -11.49 6.57 -3.35
C ASN A 85 -11.92 5.12 -3.10
N PRO A 86 -12.64 4.48 -4.05
CA PRO A 86 -13.09 3.10 -3.91
C PRO A 86 -11.94 2.07 -3.94
N ASN A 87 -10.78 2.49 -4.45
CA ASN A 87 -9.59 1.66 -4.59
C ASN A 87 -8.68 1.74 -3.35
N HIS A 88 -9.07 2.50 -2.31
CA HIS A 88 -8.31 2.54 -1.07
C HIS A 88 -8.27 1.14 -0.41
N CYS A 89 -7.07 0.77 -0.01
CA CYS A 89 -6.76 -0.47 0.67
C CYS A 89 -5.83 -0.19 1.85
N LEU A 90 -5.72 -1.16 2.75
CA LEU A 90 -4.79 -1.13 3.86
C LEU A 90 -3.84 -2.33 3.75
N ILE A 91 -2.56 -2.09 4.02
CA ILE A 91 -1.58 -3.17 4.23
C ILE A 91 -1.29 -3.36 5.72
N PHE A 92 -1.03 -4.59 6.14
CA PHE A 92 -0.83 -4.97 7.54
C PHE A 92 0.35 -5.94 7.65
N GLY A 93 0.95 -6.03 8.84
CA GLY A 93 1.79 -7.18 9.25
C GLY A 93 3.20 -7.24 8.66
N LEU A 94 3.54 -6.37 7.71
CA LEU A 94 4.91 -6.25 7.22
C LEU A 94 5.80 -5.53 8.24
N SER A 95 7.06 -5.95 8.35
CA SER A 95 8.07 -5.12 9.01
C SER A 95 8.30 -3.83 8.22
N LEU A 96 8.73 -2.74 8.88
CA LEU A 96 9.08 -1.50 8.16
C LEU A 96 10.18 -1.73 7.12
N THR A 97 11.13 -2.61 7.40
CA THR A 97 12.20 -2.97 6.47
C THR A 97 11.64 -3.65 5.22
N ASP A 98 10.80 -4.67 5.38
CA ASP A 98 10.20 -5.36 4.22
C ASP A 98 9.27 -4.43 3.44
N ALA A 99 8.47 -3.60 4.11
CA ALA A 99 7.58 -2.66 3.45
C ALA A 99 8.36 -1.65 2.60
N ASN A 100 9.42 -1.05 3.14
CA ASN A 100 10.24 -0.10 2.37
C ASN A 100 11.05 -0.78 1.24
N ASN A 101 11.47 -2.04 1.42
CA ASN A 101 12.17 -2.78 0.36
C ASN A 101 11.24 -3.24 -0.77
N LEU A 102 9.99 -3.58 -0.45
CA LEU A 102 9.00 -3.97 -1.47
C LEU A 102 8.53 -2.79 -2.32
N PHE A 103 8.49 -1.59 -1.74
CA PHE A 103 8.02 -0.35 -2.36
C PHE A 103 9.19 0.63 -2.60
N SER A 104 10.35 0.14 -3.02
CA SER A 104 11.55 0.95 -3.29
C SER A 104 11.56 1.56 -4.69
#